data_AF-A0A2D7ACN5-F1
#
_entry.id   AF-A0A2D7ACN5-F1
#
_cell.length_a   1.000
_cell.length_b   1.000
_cell.length_c   1.000
_cell.angle_alpha   90.00
_cell.angle_beta   90.00
_cell.angle_gamma   90.00
#
_symmetry.space_group_name_H-M   'P 1'
#
loop_
_entity.id
_entity.type
_entity.pdbx_description
1 polymer ?
#
loop_
_entity_poly.entity_id
_entity_poly.type
_entity_poly.pdbx_seq_one_letter_code
_entity_poly.pdbx_strand_id
1 'polypeptide(L)' 'MKTLLTIFTLVFTVFFSTTSFAEWTKVSENVDGDSYYVDFERIRKHDGYVYFWYLSDYLKPTETGVLSAMRYHQGD' A
#
# COMPACT_ATOMS: atom_id res chain seq x y z
N MET A 1 11.04 -34.45 24.29
CA MET A 1 11.48 -33.91 22.98
C MET A 1 10.33 -33.41 22.11
N LYS A 2 9.23 -34.16 21.95
CA LYS A 2 8.07 -33.73 21.13
C LYS A 2 7.50 -32.37 21.54
N THR A 3 7.28 -32.13 22.83
CA THR A 3 6.76 -30.87 23.38
C THR A 3 7.68 -29.68 23.11
N LEU A 4 9.00 -29.87 23.24
CA LEU A 4 9.99 -28.84 22.94
C LEU A 4 9.98 -28.50 21.44
N LEU A 5 9.88 -29.53 20.59
CA LEU A 5 9.82 -29.36 19.14
C LEU A 5 8.52 -28.64 18.73
N THR A 6 7.38 -28.97 19.35
CA THR A 6 6.09 -28.28 19.14
C THR A 6 6.17 -26.81 19.54
N ILE A 7 6.72 -26.50 20.72
CA ILE A 7 6.90 -25.11 21.18
C ILE A 7 7.82 -24.36 20.23
N PHE A 8 8.92 -24.97 19.80
CA PHE A 8 9.85 -24.37 18.85
C PHE A 8 9.19 -24.04 17.51
N THR A 9 8.41 -24.96 16.93
CA THR A 9 7.65 -24.69 15.69
C THR A 9 6.62 -23.58 15.86
N LEU A 10 5.93 -23.51 17.00
CA LEU A 10 4.93 -22.48 17.26
C LEU A 10 5.57 -21.09 17.41
N VAL A 11 6.72 -21.03 18.07
CA VAL A 11 7.47 -19.78 18.25
C VAL A 11 8.06 -19.31 16.91
N PHE A 12 8.53 -20.24 16.08
CA PHE A 12 9.05 -19.93 14.74
C PHE A 12 7.98 -19.27 13.85
N THR A 13 6.74 -19.77 13.81
CA THR A 13 5.69 -19.19 12.97
C THR A 13 5.29 -17.76 13.39
N VAL A 14 5.44 -17.40 14.66
CA VAL A 14 5.15 -16.04 15.16
C VAL A 14 6.26 -15.05 14.80
N PHE A 15 7.51 -15.53 14.66
CA PHE A 15 8.65 -14.68 14.28
C PHE A 15 8.70 -14.35 12.78
N PHE A 16 8.09 -15.16 11.91
CA PHE A 16 7.93 -14.85 10.49
C PHE A 16 6.59 -14.17 10.22
N SER A 17 6.27 -13.10 10.95
CA SER A 17 5.28 -12.17 10.43
C SER A 17 5.83 -11.62 9.12
N THR A 18 5.14 -11.88 8.01
CA THR A 18 5.48 -11.26 6.74
C THR A 18 5.34 -9.76 6.92
N THR A 19 6.44 -9.03 6.86
CA THR A 19 6.40 -7.57 6.84
C THR A 19 5.57 -7.14 5.63
N SER A 20 4.35 -6.67 5.88
CA SER A 20 3.49 -6.10 4.84
C SER A 20 3.99 -4.70 4.53
N PHE A 21 5.01 -4.58 3.69
CA PHE A 21 5.40 -3.31 3.10
C PHE A 21 4.45 -3.03 1.95
N ALA A 22 3.43 -2.19 2.18
CA ALA A 22 2.73 -1.54 1.08
C ALA A 22 3.66 -0.43 0.58
N GLU A 23 4.56 -0.77 -0.34
CA GLU A 23 5.54 0.18 -0.84
C GLU A 23 4.85 1.14 -1.83
N TRP A 24 4.50 2.32 -1.32
CA TRP A 24 3.96 3.40 -2.12
C TRP A 24 5.11 4.15 -2.79
N THR A 25 5.12 4.16 -4.12
CA THR A 25 6.13 4.88 -4.90
C THR A 25 5.61 6.24 -5.30
N LYS A 26 6.31 7.33 -4.96
CA LYS A 26 5.94 8.69 -5.41
C LYS A 26 6.09 8.78 -6.93
N VAL A 27 5.02 9.13 -7.62
CA VAL A 27 4.98 9.21 -9.09
C VAL A 27 4.90 10.65 -9.59
N SER A 28 4.35 11.57 -8.80
CA SER A 28 4.27 12.98 -9.18
C SER A 28 4.07 13.90 -7.98
N GLU A 29 4.22 15.19 -8.24
CA GLU A 29 3.86 16.28 -7.36
C GLU A 29 3.21 17.38 -8.20
N ASN A 30 2.15 18.01 -7.71
CA ASN A 30 1.51 19.12 -8.42
C ASN A 30 2.16 20.48 -8.06
N VAL A 31 1.71 21.55 -8.70
CA VAL A 31 2.20 22.91 -8.46
C VAL A 31 1.89 23.45 -7.06
N ASP A 32 0.90 22.86 -6.38
CA ASP A 32 0.49 23.21 -5.03
C ASP A 32 1.30 22.45 -3.95
N GLY A 33 2.14 21.50 -4.36
CA GLY A 33 3.01 20.68 -3.50
C GLY A 33 2.39 19.37 -3.02
N ASP A 34 1.20 19.00 -3.52
CA ASP A 34 0.60 17.71 -3.19
C ASP A 34 1.36 16.59 -3.88
N SER A 35 1.65 15.53 -3.13
CA SER A 35 2.39 14.37 -3.61
C SER A 35 1.44 13.23 -3.96
N TYR A 36 1.72 12.52 -5.06
CA TYR A 36 0.94 11.38 -5.50
C TYR A 36 1.80 10.13 -5.55
N TYR A 37 1.24 9.02 -5.08
CA TYR A 37 1.93 7.74 -4.98
C TYR A 37 1.11 6.63 -5.61
N VAL A 38 1.77 5.59 -6.10
CA VAL A 38 1.17 4.37 -6.65
C VAL A 38 1.75 3.15 -5.94
N ASP A 39 0.88 2.20 -5.60
CA ASP A 39 1.28 0.86 -5.17
C ASP A 39 1.42 -0.02 -6.42
N PHE A 40 2.64 -0.19 -6.90
CA PHE A 40 2.93 -0.94 -8.12
C PHE A 40 2.72 -2.45 -7.96
N GLU A 41 2.87 -3.00 -6.76
CA GLU A 41 2.70 -4.44 -6.49
C GLU A 41 1.22 -4.88 -6.60
N ARG A 42 0.31 -3.94 -6.33
CA ARG A 42 -1.13 -4.18 -6.39
C ARG A 42 -1.76 -3.86 -7.73
N ILE A 43 -0.97 -3.56 -8.77
CA ILE A 43 -1.52 -3.37 -10.12
C ILE A 43 -2.13 -4.67 -10.63
N ARG A 44 -3.33 -4.57 -11.21
CA ARG A 44 -4.06 -5.68 -11.85
C ARG A 44 -4.41 -5.32 -13.28
N LYS A 45 -4.39 -6.32 -14.17
CA LYS A 45 -4.84 -6.18 -15.55
C LYS A 45 -6.03 -7.09 -15.78
N HIS A 46 -7.12 -6.54 -16.29
CA HIS A 46 -8.33 -7.29 -16.57
C HIS A 46 -9.12 -6.62 -17.69
N ASP A 47 -9.60 -7.40 -18.66
CA ASP A 47 -10.42 -6.95 -19.80
C ASP A 47 -9.85 -5.74 -20.56
N GLY A 48 -8.53 -5.71 -20.74
CA GLY A 48 -7.83 -4.63 -21.44
C GLY A 48 -7.45 -3.45 -20.56
N TYR A 49 -7.98 -3.35 -19.34
CA TYR A 49 -7.73 -2.24 -18.43
C TYR A 49 -6.63 -2.54 -17.40
N VAL A 50 -6.06 -1.47 -16.86
CA VAL A 50 -5.13 -1.49 -15.74
C VAL A 50 -5.79 -0.89 -14.51
N TYR A 51 -5.81 -1.65 -13.41
CA TYR A 51 -6.36 -1.20 -12.15
C TYR A 51 -5.23 -1.02 -11.13
N PHE A 52 -5.23 0.11 -10.43
CA PHE A 52 -4.19 0.43 -9.47
C PHE A 52 -4.70 1.26 -8.32
N TRP A 53 -4.04 1.14 -7.18
CA TRP A 53 -4.25 2.03 -6.06
C TRP A 53 -3.33 3.24 -6.19
N TYR A 54 -3.88 4.43 -5.96
CA TYR A 54 -3.08 5.64 -5.81
C TYR A 54 -3.43 6.37 -4.51
N LEU A 55 -2.43 7.03 -3.93
CA LEU A 55 -2.54 7.84 -2.73
C LEU A 55 -2.25 9.29 -3.10
N SER A 56 -3.19 10.18 -2.80
CA SER A 56 -2.95 11.63 -2.79
C SER A 56 -2.58 12.03 -1.37
N ASP A 57 -1.45 12.72 -1.21
CA ASP A 57 -0.93 13.26 0.04
C ASP A 57 -0.90 14.78 -0.10
N TYR A 58 -1.84 15.45 0.57
CA TYR A 58 -2.07 16.88 0.39
C TYR A 58 -1.15 17.68 1.30
N LEU A 59 -0.45 18.68 0.74
CA LEU A 59 0.43 19.54 1.53
C LEU A 59 -0.35 20.33 2.60
N LYS A 60 -1.60 20.66 2.29
CA LYS A 60 -2.55 21.32 3.19
C LYS A 60 -3.87 20.54 3.19
N PRO A 61 -4.67 20.63 4.28
CA PRO A 61 -5.99 20.04 4.28
C PRO A 61 -6.86 20.59 3.14
N THR A 62 -7.66 19.73 2.54
CA THR A 62 -8.75 20.13 1.64
C THR A 62 -9.79 20.98 2.40
N GLU A 63 -10.76 21.56 1.69
CA GLU A 63 -11.85 22.36 2.29
C GLU A 63 -12.63 21.59 3.38
N THR A 64 -12.69 20.26 3.29
CA THR A 64 -13.35 19.39 4.27
C THR A 64 -12.41 18.85 5.34
N GLY A 65 -11.14 19.27 5.36
CA GLY A 65 -10.14 18.87 6.35
C GLY A 65 -9.40 17.56 6.04
N VAL A 66 -9.58 16.99 4.84
CA VAL A 66 -8.87 15.76 4.44
C VAL A 66 -7.42 16.06 4.11
N LEU A 67 -6.50 15.27 4.68
CA LEU A 67 -5.04 15.37 4.45
C LEU A 67 -4.51 14.35 3.45
N SER A 68 -5.20 13.23 3.25
CA SER A 68 -4.83 12.25 2.24
C SER A 68 -6.03 11.44 1.78
N ALA A 69 -5.94 10.89 0.56
CA ALA A 69 -6.97 10.04 -0.01
C ALA A 69 -6.36 8.88 -0.77
N MET A 70 -6.74 7.65 -0.42
CA MET A 70 -6.41 6.45 -1.17
C MET A 70 -7.60 6.08 -2.08
N ARG A 71 -7.33 5.83 -3.36
CA ARG A 71 -8.37 5.54 -4.36
C ARG A 71 -7.94 4.40 -5.28
N TYR A 72 -8.90 3.57 -5.66
CA TYR A 72 -8.71 2.52 -6.67
C TYR A 72 -9.15 3.07 -8.02
N HIS A 73 -8.23 3.10 -8.99
CA HIS A 73 -8.44 3.71 -10.29
C HIS A 73 -8.36 2.66 -11.39
N GLN A 74 -9.23 2.79 -12.39
CA GLN A 74 -9.16 2.05 -13.66
C GLN A 74 -8.58 3.00 -14.70
N GLY A 75 -7.46 2.61 -15.30
CA GLY A 75 -6.84 3.25 -16.46
C GLY A 75 -6.92 2.35 -17.70
N ASP A 76 -6.75 2.97 -18.87
CA ASP A 76 -6.88 2.37 -20.20
C ASP A 76 -5.72 1.47 -20.62
#